data_AF-A0A0K8SSZ7-F1
#
_entry.id   AF-A0A0K8SSZ7-F1
#
_cell.length_a   1.000
_cell.length_b   1.000
_cell.length_c   1.000
_cell.angle_alpha   90.00
_cell.angle_beta   90.00
_cell.angle_gamma   90.00
#
_symmetry.space_group_name_H-M   'P 1'
#
loop_
_entity.id
_entity.type
_entity.pdbx_description
1 polymer ?
#
loop_
_entity_poly.entity_id
_entity_poly.type
_entity_poly.pdbx_seq_one_letter_code
_entity_poly.pdbx_strand_id
1 'polypeptide(L)'
;MPEWTIEKCTLGDKEGVYDLLKRAFFKYEPLTCDLTDHPPMDDLFAIKMIEQGHSYKAVLPSGKIVGVVINVHFPDIPDDEEPPTSGRISQDHLADVSQNNHLHFGQPQTDRISSLISRTSRRKQ
;
A
#
# COMPACT_ATOMS: atom_id res chain seq x y z
N MET A 1 24.57 -9.27 11.79
CA MET A 1 23.49 -8.34 11.38
C MET A 1 22.99 -7.65 12.64
N PRO A 2 22.56 -6.38 12.59
CA PRO A 2 21.94 -5.76 13.76
C PRO A 2 20.70 -6.59 14.12
N GLU A 3 20.66 -7.08 15.36
CA GLU A 3 19.53 -7.79 15.91
C GLU A 3 18.39 -6.78 16.10
N TRP A 4 17.25 -6.99 15.46
CA TRP A 4 16.06 -6.16 15.61
C TRP A 4 14.87 -7.03 15.99
N THR A 5 13.93 -6.43 16.70
CA THR A 5 12.65 -7.04 17.08
C THR A 5 11.52 -6.47 16.26
N ILE A 6 10.44 -7.24 16.08
CA ILE A 6 9.17 -6.73 15.57
C ILE A 6 8.23 -6.53 16.75
N GLU A 7 7.67 -5.34 16.84
CA GLU A 7 6.75 -4.95 17.90
C GLU A 7 5.50 -4.33 17.31
N LYS A 8 4.40 -4.40 18.04
CA LYS A 8 3.18 -3.69 17.68
C LYS A 8 3.39 -2.18 17.88
N CYS A 9 2.89 -1.36 16.95
CA CYS A 9 2.91 0.09 17.14
C CYS A 9 1.95 0.49 18.28
N THR A 10 2.34 1.51 19.01
CA THR A 10 1.58 2.15 20.10
C THR A 10 1.46 3.65 19.84
N LEU A 11 0.60 4.34 20.59
CA LEU A 11 0.48 5.80 20.48
C LEU A 11 1.76 6.55 20.86
N GLY A 12 2.60 5.97 21.71
CA GLY A 12 3.90 6.56 22.06
C GLY A 12 4.91 6.54 20.91
N ASP A 13 4.64 5.80 19.83
CA ASP A 13 5.57 5.65 18.70
C ASP A 13 5.39 6.70 17.60
N LYS A 14 4.37 7.56 17.69
CA LYS A 14 4.00 8.50 16.62
C LYS A 14 5.18 9.35 16.15
N GLU A 15 5.92 9.93 17.09
CA GLU A 15 7.09 10.78 16.80
C GLU A 15 8.21 9.98 16.11
N GLY A 16 8.54 8.80 16.64
CA GLY A 16 9.58 7.94 16.07
C GLY A 16 9.23 7.41 14.67
N VAL A 17 7.95 7.10 14.44
CA VAL A 17 7.44 6.72 13.11
C VAL A 17 7.50 7.90 12.15
N TYR A 18 7.03 9.08 12.55
CA TYR A 18 7.08 10.28 11.72
C TYR A 18 8.51 10.66 11.33
N ASP A 19 9.45 10.58 12.28
CA ASP A 19 10.88 10.78 12.01
C ASP A 19 11.46 9.74 11.04
N LEU A 20 11.03 8.48 11.12
CA LEU A 20 11.37 7.46 10.11
C LEU A 20 10.82 7.81 8.72
N LEU A 21 9.57 8.25 8.62
CA LEU A 21 8.96 8.56 7.33
C LEU A 21 9.64 9.76 6.65
N LYS A 22 10.00 10.81 7.39
CA LYS A 22 10.76 11.95 6.87
C LYS A 22 12.12 11.53 6.29
N ARG A 23 12.87 10.69 7.01
CA ARG A 23 14.23 10.30 6.59
C ARG A 23 14.28 9.24 5.49
N ALA A 24 13.25 8.40 5.38
CA ALA A 24 13.32 7.17 4.59
C ALA A 24 12.13 6.89 3.67
N PHE A 25 11.00 7.59 3.81
CA PHE A 25 9.82 7.35 2.98
C PHE A 25 9.56 8.52 2.03
N PHE A 26 9.31 9.72 2.55
CA PHE A 26 8.84 10.84 1.71
C PHE A 26 9.82 11.21 0.60
N LYS A 27 11.13 11.10 0.84
CA LYS A 27 12.15 11.37 -0.18
C LYS A 27 12.13 10.39 -1.37
N TYR A 28 11.59 9.19 -1.18
CA TYR A 28 11.69 8.09 -2.15
C TYR A 28 10.34 7.60 -2.65
N GLU A 29 9.24 7.96 -1.99
CA GLU A 29 7.91 7.60 -2.45
C GLU A 29 7.50 8.50 -3.64
N PRO A 30 7.03 7.94 -4.77
CA PRO A 30 6.85 8.67 -6.02
C PRO A 30 5.92 9.89 -5.97
N LEU A 31 4.93 9.91 -5.09
CA LEU A 31 3.97 11.01 -4.97
C LEU A 31 4.43 12.11 -4.01
N THR A 32 5.40 11.83 -3.15
CA THR A 32 5.86 12.74 -2.10
C THR A 32 7.31 13.18 -2.27
N CYS A 33 8.08 12.57 -3.17
CA CYS A 33 9.52 12.85 -3.35
C CYS A 33 9.85 14.26 -3.82
N ASP A 34 8.94 14.91 -4.55
CA ASP A 34 9.14 16.26 -5.09
C ASP A 34 8.54 17.36 -4.21
N LEU A 35 7.96 17.00 -3.05
CA LEU A 35 7.41 17.99 -2.11
C LEU A 35 8.55 18.72 -1.39
N THR A 36 8.47 20.05 -1.36
CA THR A 36 9.46 20.90 -0.66
C THR A 36 9.33 20.82 0.86
N ASP A 37 8.12 20.51 1.35
CA ASP A 37 7.82 20.33 2.76
C ASP A 37 7.12 18.99 3.00
N HIS A 38 7.35 18.42 4.18
CA HIS A 38 6.64 17.21 4.61
C HIS A 38 5.31 17.58 5.28
N PRO A 39 4.25 16.77 5.08
CA PRO A 39 2.98 17.00 5.76
C PRO A 39 3.17 16.98 7.28
N PRO A 40 2.52 17.89 8.04
CA PRO A 40 2.56 17.87 9.50
C PRO A 40 2.15 16.49 10.06
N MET A 41 2.76 16.10 11.19
CA MET A 41 2.51 14.78 11.80
C MET A 41 1.02 14.53 12.08
N ASP A 42 0.31 15.54 12.57
CA ASP A 42 -1.12 15.46 12.91
C ASP A 42 -2.03 15.35 11.68
N ASP A 43 -1.55 15.75 10.51
CA ASP A 43 -2.27 15.64 9.24
C ASP A 43 -1.96 14.32 8.52
N LEU A 44 -0.88 13.63 8.91
CA LEU A 44 -0.43 12.43 8.25
C LEU A 44 -1.37 11.25 8.52
N PHE A 45 -2.06 10.80 7.48
CA PHE A 45 -2.98 9.66 7.54
C PHE A 45 -2.32 8.43 8.18
N ALA A 46 -1.07 8.13 7.85
CA ALA A 46 -0.33 7.01 8.42
C ALA A 46 -0.25 7.05 9.96
N ILE A 47 -0.13 8.23 10.57
CA ILE A 47 -0.06 8.40 12.02
C ILE A 47 -1.43 8.17 12.66
N LYS A 48 -2.50 8.65 12.03
CA LYS A 48 -3.88 8.41 12.49
C LYS A 48 -4.19 6.92 12.50
N MET A 49 -3.70 6.16 11.52
CA MET A 49 -3.98 4.72 11.43
C MET A 49 -3.25 3.87 12.47
N ILE A 50 -2.21 4.38 13.13
CA ILE A 50 -1.57 3.70 14.27
C ILE A 50 -2.59 3.46 15.40
N GLU A 51 -3.56 4.38 15.59
CA GLU A 51 -4.61 4.28 16.62
C GLU A 51 -5.50 3.05 16.47
N GLN A 52 -5.61 2.50 15.25
CA GLN A 52 -6.38 1.27 15.01
C GLN A 52 -5.69 0.02 15.57
N GLY A 53 -4.40 0.09 15.89
CA GLY A 53 -3.70 -1.04 16.51
C GLY A 53 -3.50 -2.24 15.57
N HIS A 54 -3.30 -2.01 14.27
CA HIS A 54 -2.96 -3.06 13.31
C HIS A 54 -1.55 -2.92 12.71
N SER A 55 -0.83 -1.85 13.08
CA SER A 55 0.50 -1.52 12.55
C SER A 55 1.63 -2.13 13.39
N TYR A 56 2.78 -2.39 12.75
CA TYR A 56 3.97 -2.97 13.41
C TYR A 56 5.23 -2.19 13.06
N LYS A 57 6.22 -2.24 13.94
CA LYS A 57 7.51 -1.55 13.84
C LYS A 57 8.66 -2.53 14.04
N ALA A 58 9.77 -2.28 13.34
CA ALA A 58 11.04 -2.95 13.58
C ALA A 58 11.92 -2.04 14.46
N VAL A 59 12.45 -2.59 15.56
CA VAL A 59 13.15 -1.82 16.61
C VAL A 59 14.53 -2.42 16.86
N LEU A 60 15.55 -1.56 16.92
CA LEU A 60 16.90 -1.95 17.34
C LEU A 60 16.98 -2.07 18.88
N PRO A 61 18.02 -2.71 19.45
CA PRO A 61 18.17 -2.83 20.91
C PRO A 61 18.31 -1.47 21.61
N SER A 62 18.66 -0.41 20.86
CA SER A 62 18.67 0.97 21.34
C SER A 62 17.29 1.62 21.46
N GLY A 63 16.21 0.93 21.07
CA GLY A 63 14.86 1.49 20.98
C GLY A 63 14.59 2.27 19.70
N LYS A 64 15.58 2.41 18.80
CA LYS A 64 15.40 3.14 17.54
C LYS A 64 14.52 2.34 16.56
N ILE A 65 13.43 2.95 16.11
CA ILE A 65 12.59 2.41 15.04
C ILE A 65 13.33 2.49 13.71
N VAL A 66 13.49 1.37 13.02
CA VAL A 66 14.20 1.23 11.74
C VAL A 66 13.32 0.87 10.56
N GLY A 67 12.13 0.34 10.83
CA GLY A 67 11.12 0.03 9.81
C GLY A 67 9.73 0.11 10.42
N VAL A 68 8.73 0.34 9.59
CA VAL A 68 7.32 0.36 9.99
C VAL A 68 6.47 -0.18 8.85
N VAL A 69 5.44 -0.94 9.21
CA VAL A 69 4.32 -1.27 8.33
C VAL A 69 3.07 -0.66 8.93
N ILE A 70 2.41 0.20 8.16
CA ILE A 70 1.18 0.88 8.57
C ILE A 70 0.02 0.13 7.91
N ASN A 71 -0.79 -0.50 8.73
CA ASN A 71 -1.96 -1.25 8.27
C ASN A 71 -3.23 -0.47 8.65
N VAL A 72 -4.20 -0.54 7.75
CA VAL A 72 -5.50 0.11 7.90
C VAL A 72 -6.58 -0.96 7.82
N HIS A 73 -7.46 -0.99 8.81
CA HIS A 73 -8.67 -1.79 8.78
C HIS A 73 -9.83 -0.91 8.30
N PHE A 74 -10.49 -1.35 7.23
CA PHE A 74 -11.69 -0.71 6.69
C PHE A 74 -12.90 -1.58 7.05
N PRO A 75 -13.70 -1.21 8.06
CA PRO A 75 -14.79 -2.05 8.57
C PRO A 75 -15.91 -2.27 7.55
N ASP A 76 -16.05 -1.38 6.57
CA ASP A 76 -17.07 -1.45 5.52
C ASP A 76 -16.66 -2.34 4.34
N ILE A 77 -15.40 -2.80 4.32
CA ILE A 77 -14.91 -3.76 3.33
C ILE A 77 -15.04 -5.13 4.00
N PRO A 78 -15.87 -6.05 3.45
CA PRO A 78 -15.93 -7.41 3.96
C PRO A 78 -14.52 -7.99 3.96
N ASP A 79 -14.15 -8.70 5.02
CA ASP A 79 -12.93 -9.52 4.96
C ASP A 79 -13.08 -10.45 3.75
N ASP A 80 -12.04 -10.49 2.90
CA ASP A 80 -11.96 -11.54 1.88
C ASP A 80 -12.11 -12.90 2.59
N GLU A 81 -12.73 -13.89 1.91
CA GLU A 81 -12.74 -15.26 2.43
C GLU A 81 -11.32 -15.65 2.86
N GLU A 82 -11.20 -16.36 4.00
CA GLU A 82 -9.95 -16.66 4.69
C GLU A 82 -8.76 -16.72 3.72
N PRO A 83 -7.65 -15.98 3.99
CA PRO A 83 -6.48 -16.03 3.12
C PRO A 83 -6.15 -17.49 2.91
N PRO A 84 -5.94 -17.94 1.65
CA PRO A 84 -5.79 -19.36 1.35
C PRO A 84 -4.79 -19.92 2.34
N THR A 85 -5.24 -20.91 3.12
CA THR A 85 -4.34 -21.61 4.04
C THR A 85 -3.10 -21.96 3.25
N SER A 86 -1.92 -21.74 3.84
CA SER A 86 -0.62 -22.08 3.25
C SER A 86 -0.51 -23.59 3.08
N GLY A 87 -1.34 -24.16 2.21
CA GLY A 87 -1.13 -25.42 1.57
C GLY A 87 -0.02 -25.16 0.58
N ARG A 88 1.11 -25.84 0.76
CA ARG A 88 2.10 -26.01 -0.30
C ARG A 88 1.33 -26.20 -1.60
N ILE A 89 1.54 -25.31 -2.56
CA ILE A 89 1.12 -25.54 -3.94
C ILE A 89 1.79 -26.85 -4.33
N SER A 90 1.04 -27.95 -4.32
CA SER A 90 1.51 -29.22 -4.87
C SER A 90 1.79 -28.97 -6.34
N GLN A 91 2.89 -29.54 -6.82
CA GLN A 91 3.45 -29.32 -8.16
C GLN A 91 2.42 -29.59 -9.29
N ASP A 92 1.36 -30.34 -8.98
CA ASP A 92 0.23 -30.62 -9.86
C ASP A 92 -0.63 -29.38 -10.20
N HIS A 93 -0.72 -28.38 -9.32
CA HIS A 93 -1.48 -27.14 -9.58
C HIS A 93 -0.76 -26.15 -10.51
N LEU A 94 0.55 -26.31 -10.73
CA LEU A 94 1.30 -25.46 -11.68
C LEU A 94 0.94 -25.77 -13.15
N ALA A 95 0.42 -26.97 -13.43
CA ALA A 95 0.03 -27.36 -14.78
C ALA A 95 -1.24 -26.63 -15.27
N ASP A 96 -2.19 -26.33 -14.37
CA ASP A 96 -3.44 -25.63 -14.72
C ASP A 96 -3.25 -24.14 -15.01
N VAL A 97 -2.33 -23.48 -14.30
CA VAL A 97 -1.99 -22.06 -14.56
C VAL A 97 -1.33 -21.90 -15.93
N SER A 98 -0.57 -22.90 -16.38
CA SER A 98 0.09 -22.87 -17.69
C SER A 98 -0.89 -23.05 -18.87
N GLN A 99 -2.07 -23.67 -18.66
CA GLN A 99 -3.05 -23.87 -19.73
C GLN A 99 -3.98 -22.67 -19.93
N ASN A 100 -4.20 -21.85 -18.90
CA ASN A 100 -5.05 -20.65 -18.99
C ASN A 100 -4.33 -19.39 -19.50
N ASN A 101 -3.03 -19.45 -19.77
CA ASN A 101 -2.24 -18.35 -20.33
C ASN A 101 -2.20 -18.32 -21.88
N HIS A 102 -3.20 -18.88 -22.56
CA HIS A 102 -3.49 -18.46 -23.95
C HIS A 102 -4.31 -17.17 -23.94
N LEU A 103 -3.73 -16.11 -23.37
CA LEU A 103 -4.21 -14.75 -23.57
C LEU A 103 -3.98 -14.38 -25.04
N HIS A 104 -5.09 -14.41 -25.78
CA HIS A 104 -5.21 -13.78 -27.09
C HIS A 104 -4.69 -12.34 -26.96
N PHE A 105 -3.52 -12.04 -27.56
CA PHE A 105 -3.05 -10.67 -27.72
C PHE A 105 -3.98 -9.95 -28.69
N GLY A 106 -5.14 -9.54 -28.19
CA GLY A 106 -6.06 -8.62 -28.85
C GLY A 106 -5.46 -7.23 -28.80
N GLN A 107 -5.41 -6.59 -29.96
CA GLN A 107 -4.91 -5.24 -30.19
C GLN A 107 -5.48 -4.22 -29.18
N PRO A 108 -4.71 -3.15 -28.85
CA PRO A 108 -5.14 -2.15 -27.88
C PRO A 108 -6.44 -1.48 -28.33
N GLN A 109 -7.48 -1.53 -27.48
CA GLN A 109 -8.75 -0.84 -27.69
C GLN A 109 -8.55 0.69 -27.62
N THR A 110 -8.27 1.32 -28.76
CA THR A 110 -8.21 2.79 -28.90
C THR A 110 -9.58 3.45 -29.12
N ASP A 111 -10.67 2.68 -29.24
CA ASP A 111 -11.93 3.22 -29.75
C ASP A 111 -12.92 3.73 -28.70
N ARG A 112 -12.63 3.58 -27.40
CA ARG A 112 -13.56 4.05 -26.34
C ARG A 112 -13.41 5.52 -25.95
N ILE A 113 -12.29 6.18 -26.27
CA ILE A 113 -12.09 7.60 -25.91
C ILE A 113 -12.73 8.55 -26.93
N SER A 114 -12.80 8.15 -28.20
CA SER A 114 -13.36 8.97 -29.30
C SER A 114 -14.86 9.27 -29.15
N SER A 115 -15.63 8.39 -28.48
CA SER A 115 -17.09 8.57 -28.30
C SER A 115 -17.47 9.49 -27.13
N LEU A 116 -16.56 9.75 -26.19
CA LEU A 116 -16.77 10.68 -25.08
C LEU A 116 -16.48 12.14 -25.47
N ILE A 117 -15.53 12.37 -26.38
CA ILE A 117 -15.16 13.72 -26.84
C ILE A 117 -16.18 14.28 -27.85
N SER A 118 -16.95 13.43 -28.54
CA SER A 118 -18.00 13.86 -29.46
C SER A 118 -19.30 14.34 -28.77
N ARG A 119 -19.53 14.00 -27.50
CA ARG A 119 -20.84 14.27 -26.83
C ARG A 119 -20.89 15.58 -26.03
N THR A 120 -19.76 16.25 -25.80
CA THR A 120 -19.71 17.51 -25.04
C THR A 120 -19.83 18.77 -25.91
N SER A 121 -19.90 18.66 -27.24
CA SER A 121 -19.92 19.83 -28.14
C SER A 121 -21.30 20.27 -28.65
N ARG A 122 -22.41 19.76 -28.10
CA ARG A 122 -23.79 20.22 -28.44
C ARG A 122 -24.64 20.52 -27.21
N ARG A 123 -24.25 21.54 -26.43
CA ARG A 123 -25.19 22.32 -25.61
C ARG A 123 -24.73 23.77 -25.53
N LYS A 124 -24.95 24.50 -26.63
CA LYS A 124 -25.16 25.95 -26.65
C LYS A 124 -25.98 26.27 -27.90
N GLN A 125 -27.29 26.29 -27.75
CA GLN A 125 -28.20 27.25 -28.37
C GLN A 125 -29.37 27.44 -27.40
#